data_AF-A0A1D1W7W8-F1
#
_entry.id   AF-A0A1D1W7W8-F1
#
_cell.length_a   1.000
_cell.length_b   1.000
_cell.length_c   1.000
_cell.angle_alpha   90.00
_cell.angle_beta   90.00
_cell.angle_gamma   90.00
#
_symmetry.space_group_name_H-M   'P 1'
#
loop_
_entity.id
_entity.type
_entity.pdbx_description
1 polymer ?
#
loop_
_entity_poly.entity_id
_entity_poly.type
_entity_poly.pdbx_seq_one_letter_code
_entity_poly.pdbx_strand_id
1 'polypeptide(L)'
;MHPELDVEMYSKYEERLAQLKPARDFDLQRMALAAAVKLGITKFRASKGWVKKFRKRRGIVLRVTTKIGRKFAQADEDRIQERFFLHRIFEAVSLNQPHPYYIMNMDFKQTAEHV
;
A
#
# COMPACT_ATOMS: atom_id res chain seq x y z
N MET A 1 -6.45 12.86 -20.10
CA MET A 1 -6.26 12.39 -18.71
C MET A 1 -6.61 13.57 -17.81
N HIS A 2 -7.46 13.40 -16.80
CA HIS A 2 -7.92 14.51 -15.94
C HIS A 2 -6.94 14.72 -14.78
N PRO A 3 -6.11 15.78 -14.77
CA PRO A 3 -5.09 15.98 -13.73
C PRO A 3 -5.73 16.26 -12.36
N GLU A 4 -6.82 17.02 -12.34
CA GLU A 4 -7.61 17.35 -11.15
C GLU A 4 -8.12 16.08 -10.44
N LEU A 5 -8.58 15.09 -11.21
CA LEU A 5 -9.02 13.81 -10.69
C LEU A 5 -7.85 13.03 -10.06
N ASP A 6 -6.65 13.12 -10.64
CA ASP A 6 -5.47 12.44 -10.13
C ASP A 6 -5.02 13.01 -8.78
N VAL A 7 -5.10 14.34 -8.63
CA VAL A 7 -4.79 15.06 -7.37
C VAL A 7 -5.83 14.74 -6.28
N GLU A 8 -7.12 14.90 -6.57
CA GLU A 8 -8.21 14.58 -5.63
C GLU A 8 -8.14 13.10 -5.19
N MET A 9 -7.83 12.20 -6.12
CA MET A 9 -7.66 10.78 -5.82
C MET A 9 -6.48 10.47 -4.93
N TYR A 10 -5.38 11.18 -5.15
CA TYR A 10 -4.18 11.01 -4.34
C TYR A 10 -4.41 11.51 -2.90
N SER A 11 -5.09 12.64 -2.71
CA SER A 11 -5.47 13.13 -1.38
C SER A 11 -6.32 12.10 -0.60
N LYS A 12 -7.37 11.55 -1.24
CA LYS A 12 -8.21 10.51 -0.61
C LYS A 12 -7.46 9.22 -0.32
N TYR A 13 -6.47 8.90 -1.15
CA TYR A 13 -5.60 7.76 -0.92
C TYR A 13 -4.73 7.97 0.34
N GLU A 14 -4.17 9.16 0.53
CA GLU A 14 -3.39 9.49 1.73
C GLU A 14 -4.22 9.49 3.01
N GLU A 15 -5.44 10.04 2.98
CA GLU A 15 -6.39 9.95 4.09
C GLU A 15 -6.68 8.49 4.48
N ARG A 16 -6.85 7.63 3.47
CA ARG A 16 -7.10 6.21 3.69
C ARG A 16 -5.88 5.48 4.26
N LEU A 17 -4.68 5.85 3.83
CA LEU A 17 -3.43 5.36 4.41
C LEU A 17 -3.29 5.79 5.88
N ALA A 18 -3.61 7.04 6.21
CA ALA A 18 -3.60 7.53 7.59
C ALA A 18 -4.56 6.75 8.50
N GLN A 19 -5.67 6.26 7.95
CA GLN A 19 -6.61 5.37 8.65
C GLN A 19 -6.16 3.90 8.71
N LEU A 20 -4.96 3.57 8.21
CA LEU A 20 -4.43 2.20 8.12
C LEU A 20 -5.36 1.24 7.34
N LYS A 21 -6.20 1.79 6.45
CA LYS A 21 -7.14 0.98 5.67
C LYS A 21 -6.48 0.53 4.37
N PRO A 22 -6.61 -0.76 4.00
CA PRO A 22 -6.10 -1.22 2.72
C PRO A 22 -6.81 -0.51 1.56
N ALA A 23 -6.02 -0.15 0.54
CA ALA A 23 -6.47 0.49 -0.68
C ALA A 23 -6.28 -0.49 -1.86
N ARG A 24 -7.13 -1.51 -1.94
CA ARG A 24 -7.09 -2.49 -3.02
C ARG A 24 -7.55 -1.85 -4.33
N ASP A 25 -7.30 -2.51 -5.45
CA ASP A 25 -7.72 -2.01 -6.76
C ASP A 25 -9.23 -1.67 -6.80
N PHE A 26 -10.08 -2.50 -6.19
CA PHE A 26 -11.52 -2.21 -6.06
C PHE A 26 -11.81 -0.91 -5.28
N ASP A 27 -11.09 -0.69 -4.18
CA ASP A 27 -11.22 0.53 -3.37
C ASP A 27 -10.79 1.77 -4.18
N LEU A 28 -9.68 1.66 -4.91
CA LEU A 28 -9.18 2.72 -5.81
C LEU A 28 -10.19 3.03 -6.92
N GLN A 29 -10.85 2.01 -7.49
CA GLN A 29 -11.88 2.23 -8.51
C GLN A 29 -13.07 3.00 -7.95
N ARG A 30 -13.57 2.59 -6.78
CA ARG A 30 -14.71 3.24 -6.12
C ARG A 30 -14.41 4.69 -5.75
N MET A 31 -13.23 4.95 -5.21
CA MET A 31 -12.79 6.31 -4.90
C MET A 31 -12.67 7.16 -6.17
N ALA A 32 -12.15 6.60 -7.28
CA ALA A 32 -11.99 7.32 -8.54
C ALA A 32 -13.33 7.71 -9.16
N LEU A 33 -14.33 6.83 -9.08
CA LEU A 33 -15.69 7.16 -9.51
C LEU A 33 -16.30 8.26 -8.63
N ALA A 34 -16.15 8.17 -7.30
CA ALA A 34 -16.65 9.19 -6.39
C ALA A 34 -15.99 10.57 -6.61
N ALA A 35 -14.68 10.58 -6.85
CA ALA A 35 -13.94 11.79 -7.20
C ALA A 35 -14.37 12.36 -8.56
N ALA A 36 -14.60 11.52 -9.57
CA ALA A 36 -15.08 11.96 -10.87
C ALA A 36 -16.49 12.58 -10.80
N VAL A 37 -17.38 12.00 -10.00
CA VAL A 37 -18.72 12.57 -9.74
C VAL A 37 -18.61 13.94 -9.07
N LYS A 38 -17.77 14.07 -8.02
CA LYS A 38 -17.54 15.34 -7.32
C LYS A 38 -17.01 16.43 -8.25
N LEU A 39 -16.16 16.07 -9.22
CA LEU A 39 -15.57 16.98 -10.19
C LEU A 39 -16.43 17.20 -11.45
N GLY A 40 -17.64 16.62 -11.52
CA GLY A 40 -18.51 16.76 -12.69
C GLY A 40 -17.99 16.09 -13.96
N ILE A 41 -17.01 15.18 -13.86
CA ILE A 41 -16.42 14.51 -15.02
C ILE A 41 -17.36 13.40 -15.49
N THR A 42 -18.10 13.70 -16.56
CA THR A 42 -18.98 12.72 -17.21
C THR A 42 -18.17 11.73 -18.05
N LYS A 43 -18.66 10.49 -18.17
CA LYS A 43 -18.03 9.39 -18.94
C LYS A 43 -16.69 8.86 -18.41
N PHE A 44 -16.23 9.28 -17.23
CA PHE A 44 -15.05 8.69 -16.61
C PHE A 44 -15.29 7.20 -16.28
N ARG A 45 -14.34 6.34 -16.63
CA ARG A 45 -14.32 4.92 -16.25
C ARG A 45 -13.06 4.62 -15.46
N ALA A 46 -13.23 4.19 -14.22
CA ALA A 46 -12.16 3.67 -13.38
C ALA A 46 -11.76 2.24 -13.81
N SER A 47 -11.31 2.08 -15.06
CA SER A 47 -10.92 0.77 -15.59
C SER A 47 -9.69 0.21 -14.87
N LYS A 48 -9.48 -1.10 -14.93
CA LYS A 48 -8.25 -1.74 -14.40
C LYS A 48 -6.98 -1.11 -14.98
N GLY A 49 -7.01 -0.78 -16.28
CA GLY A 49 -5.92 -0.09 -16.95
C GLY A 49 -5.66 1.32 -16.40
N TRP A 50 -6.73 2.06 -16.07
CA TRP A 50 -6.60 3.37 -15.44
C TRP A 50 -5.97 3.27 -14.05
N VAL A 51 -6.45 2.34 -13.21
CA VAL A 51 -5.90 2.11 -11.85
C VAL A 51 -4.42 1.74 -11.90
N LYS A 52 -4.03 0.84 -12.81
CA LYS A 52 -2.63 0.47 -13.02
C LYS A 52 -1.76 1.69 -13.37
N LYS A 53 -2.25 2.56 -14.25
CA LYS A 53 -1.54 3.81 -14.63
C LYS A 53 -1.49 4.81 -13.48
N PHE A 54 -2.58 5.00 -12.73
CA PHE A 54 -2.63 5.85 -11.53
C PHE A 54 -1.56 5.42 -10.51
N ARG A 55 -1.53 4.13 -10.20
CA ARG A 55 -0.53 3.57 -9.29
C ARG A 55 0.90 3.80 -9.76
N LYS A 56 1.17 3.55 -11.05
CA LYS A 56 2.50 3.79 -11.63
C LYS A 56 2.92 5.26 -11.52
N ARG A 57 2.01 6.20 -11.78
CA ARG A 57 2.29 7.64 -11.69
C ARG A 57 2.61 8.11 -10.27
N ARG A 58 1.93 7.54 -9.28
CA ARG A 58 2.05 7.94 -7.87
C ARG A 58 3.00 7.06 -7.06
N GLY A 59 3.77 6.18 -7.72
CA GLY A 59 4.68 5.26 -7.03
C GLY A 59 3.97 4.29 -6.07
N ILE A 60 2.67 4.02 -6.27
CA ILE A 60 1.88 3.19 -5.36
C ILE A 60 2.14 1.70 -5.64
N VAL A 61 2.98 1.11 -4.80
CA VAL A 61 3.24 -0.33 -4.78
C VAL A 61 2.27 -1.00 -3.81
N LEU A 62 1.21 -1.64 -4.33
CA LEU A 62 0.53 -2.66 -3.52
C LEU A 62 1.43 -3.87 -3.43
N ARG A 63 1.82 -4.22 -2.22
CA ARG A 63 2.18 -5.60 -1.92
C ARG A 63 0.90 -6.41 -2.04
N VAL A 64 0.88 -7.35 -2.97
CA VAL A 64 0.00 -8.51 -2.80
C VAL A 64 0.47 -9.11 -1.48
N THR A 65 -0.37 -9.07 -0.45
CA THR A 65 -0.11 -9.85 0.76
C THR A 65 0.12 -11.28 0.27
N THR A 66 1.39 -11.70 0.29
CA THR A 66 1.84 -13.00 -0.22
C THR A 66 0.96 -14.04 0.41
N LYS A 67 0.02 -14.60 -0.37
CA LYS A 67 -1.08 -15.47 0.07
C LYS A 67 -1.21 -15.51 1.60
N ILE A 68 -1.77 -14.46 2.19
CA ILE A 68 -2.49 -14.67 3.42
C ILE A 68 -3.65 -15.55 2.95
N GLY A 69 -3.52 -16.86 3.15
CA GLY A 69 -4.65 -17.77 2.99
C GLY A 69 -5.84 -17.13 3.70
N ARG A 70 -7.05 -17.26 3.14
CA ARG A 70 -8.26 -16.63 3.70
C ARG A 70 -8.53 -17.12 5.14
N LYS A 71 -7.76 -16.65 6.10
CA LYS A 71 -7.96 -16.79 7.52
C LYS A 71 -8.45 -15.42 7.95
N PHE A 72 -9.74 -15.33 8.21
CA PHE A 72 -10.39 -14.13 8.75
C PHE A 72 -10.11 -13.97 10.25
N ALA A 73 -9.46 -14.95 10.88
CA ALA A 73 -9.08 -14.97 12.28
C ALA A 73 -7.63 -15.49 12.42
N GLN A 74 -6.86 -14.87 13.31
CA GLN A 74 -5.53 -15.33 13.70
C GLN A 74 -5.71 -16.53 14.63
N ALA A 75 -5.23 -17.71 14.24
CA ALA A 75 -5.21 -18.87 15.12
C ALA A 75 -4.04 -18.77 16.11
N ASP A 76 -4.11 -19.49 17.23
CA ASP A 76 -3.03 -19.50 18.22
C ASP A 76 -1.71 -20.03 17.62
N GLU A 77 -1.79 -20.94 16.64
CA GLU A 77 -0.63 -21.40 15.86
C GLU A 77 0.06 -20.27 15.08
N ASP A 78 -0.72 -19.34 14.51
CA ASP A 78 -0.18 -18.20 13.77
C ASP A 78 0.56 -17.24 14.73
N ARG A 79 0.08 -17.09 15.97
CA ARG A 79 0.75 -16.32 17.04
C ARG A 79 2.06 -16.95 17.48
N ILE A 80 2.08 -18.28 17.61
CA ILE A 80 3.30 -19.03 17.96
C ILE A 80 4.34 -18.89 16.85
N GLN A 81 3.94 -19.01 15.59
CA GLN A 81 4.83 -18.83 14.45
C GLN A 81 5.37 -17.39 14.35
N GLU A 82 4.52 -16.39 14.55
CA GLU A 82 4.93 -14.98 14.58
C GLU A 82 5.96 -14.73 15.68
N ARG A 83 5.71 -15.24 16.89
CA ARG A 83 6.64 -15.13 18.02
C ARG A 83 7.98 -15.83 17.73
N PHE A 84 7.94 -17.00 17.12
CA PHE A 84 9.14 -17.75 16.74
C PHE A 84 9.94 -17.01 15.66
N PHE A 85 9.26 -16.43 14.67
CA PHE A 85 9.90 -15.62 13.64
C PHE A 85 10.60 -14.40 14.24
N LEU A 86 9.92 -13.62 15.10
CA LEU A 86 10.50 -12.45 15.76
C LEU A 86 11.69 -12.83 16.64
N HIS A 87 11.60 -13.94 17.37
CA HIS A 87 12.71 -14.45 18.18
C HIS A 87 13.93 -14.78 17.32
N ARG A 88 13.74 -15.47 16.21
CA ARG A 88 14.82 -15.84 15.30
C ARG A 88 15.49 -14.64 14.64
N ILE A 89 14.72 -13.60 14.29
CA ILE A 89 15.27 -12.33 13.80
C ILE A 89 16.09 -11.65 14.88
N PHE A 90 15.56 -11.57 16.11
CA PHE A 90 16.24 -10.94 17.23
C PHE A 90 17.58 -11.63 17.57
N GLU A 91 17.58 -12.96 17.58
CA GLU A 91 18.78 -13.78 17.76
C GLU A 91 19.81 -13.50 16.66
N ALA A 92 19.39 -13.51 15.38
CA ALA A 92 20.27 -13.22 14.25
C ALA A 92 20.86 -11.81 14.29
N VAL A 93 20.08 -10.80 14.68
CA VAL A 93 20.56 -9.41 14.84
C VAL A 93 21.54 -9.31 16.01
N SER A 94 21.24 -9.97 17.13
CA SER A 94 22.10 -9.94 18.33
C SER A 94 23.45 -10.60 18.08
N LEU A 95 23.48 -11.73 17.36
CA LEU A 95 24.70 -12.47 17.05
C LEU A 95 25.57 -11.76 16.00
N ASN A 96 24.95 -11.23 14.94
CA ASN A 96 25.70 -10.65 13.83
C ASN A 96 25.99 -9.15 14.00
N GLN A 97 25.33 -8.49 14.97
CA GLN A 97 25.38 -7.04 15.22
C GLN A 97 25.46 -6.22 13.92
N PRO A 98 24.56 -6.46 12.95
CA PRO A 98 24.68 -5.84 11.65
C PRO A 98 24.54 -4.33 11.82
N HIS A 99 25.43 -3.58 11.18
CA HIS A 99 25.34 -2.13 11.17
C HIS A 99 23.95 -1.71 10.65
N PRO A 100 23.24 -0.75 11.28
CA PRO A 100 21.84 -0.43 10.97
C PRO A 100 21.57 -0.15 9.48
N TYR A 101 22.58 0.33 8.75
CA TYR A 101 22.49 0.58 7.30
C TYR A 101 22.30 -0.69 6.45
N TYR A 102 22.69 -1.86 6.95
CA TYR A 102 22.46 -3.14 6.27
C TYR A 102 21.07 -3.71 6.55
N ILE A 103 20.36 -3.18 7.55
CA ILE A 103 18.95 -3.47 7.81
C ILE A 103 18.12 -2.53 6.94
N MET A 104 18.04 -2.84 5.65
CA MET A 104 17.23 -2.07 4.72
C MET A 104 15.74 -2.35 4.93
N ASN A 105 15.03 -1.38 5.49
CA ASN A 105 13.57 -1.39 5.46
C ASN A 105 13.09 -1.05 4.04
N MET A 106 12.60 -2.05 3.33
CA MET A 106 12.09 -1.90 1.95
C MET A 106 10.67 -1.29 1.89
N ASP A 107 10.17 -0.75 3.00
CA ASP A 107 8.90 -0.02 3.11
C ASP A 107 9.02 1.48 2.73
N PHE A 108 10.13 1.90 2.11
CA PHE A 108 10.35 3.29 1.70
C PHE A 108 9.35 3.75 0.63
N LYS A 109 8.64 4.84 0.90
CA LYS A 109 8.04 5.68 -0.14
C LYS A 109 9.20 6.39 -0.86
N GLN A 110 9.29 6.28 -2.19
CA GLN A 110 10.13 7.20 -2.95
C GLN A 110 9.48 8.59 -2.91
N THR A 111 9.91 9.44 -1.96
CA THR A 111 9.74 10.88 -2.11
C THR A 111 10.72 11.32 -3.19
N ALA A 112 10.19 11.54 -4.40
CA ALA A 112 10.93 12.22 -5.45
C ALA A 112 11.04 13.71 -5.08
N GLU A 113 12.01 14.05 -4.24
CA GLU A 113 12.48 15.42 -4.13
C GLU A 113 13.65 15.57 -5.10
N HIS A 114 13.39 16.25 -6.21
CA HIS A 114 14.44 16.83 -7.04
C HIS A 114 14.94 18.10 -6.34
N VAL A 115 16.22 18.12 -5.97
CA VAL A 115 17.08 19.31 -6.03
C VAL A 115 18.45 18.84 -6.51
#